data_AF-A0A3D3LA79-F1
#
_entry.id   AF-A0A3D3LA79-F1
#
_cell.length_a   1.000
_cell.length_b   1.000
_cell.length_c   1.000
_cell.angle_alpha   90.00
_cell.angle_beta   90.00
_cell.angle_gamma   90.00
#
_symmetry.space_group_name_H-M   'P 1'
#
loop_
_entity.id
_entity.type
_entity.pdbx_description
1 polymer ?
#
loop_
_entity_poly.entity_id
_entity_poly.type
_entity_poly.pdbx_seq_one_letter_code
_entity_poly.pdbx_strand_id
1 'polypeptide(L)'
;MKDPRIPPDWWPSESQDLLFGCALRFDGGKLDQELAGRERLETYEALKRVYDTHFARTYELPEDDRLNFGVLFFLQRSHKWCDMLDDHERVIFLKLFLRLHDADVPAGYEFAEYQRQYEPRRREARALAETLRPLVARLENEIPIPDREDH
;
A
#
# COMPACT_ATOMS: atom_id res chain seq x y z
N MET A 1 24.98 0.79 -9.12
CA MET A 1 23.54 0.97 -8.85
C MET A 1 22.79 0.09 -9.82
N LYS A 2 21.93 -0.81 -9.34
CA LYS A 2 20.97 -1.48 -10.22
C LYS A 2 19.95 -0.41 -10.63
N ASP A 3 19.69 -0.30 -11.92
CA ASP A 3 18.62 0.54 -12.46
C ASP A 3 17.29 0.02 -11.88
N PRO A 4 16.47 0.85 -11.20
CA PRO A 4 15.19 0.38 -10.69
C PRO A 4 14.34 -0.08 -11.87
N ARG A 5 13.78 -1.30 -11.80
CA ARG A 5 12.96 -1.85 -12.89
C ARG A 5 11.66 -1.08 -13.06
N ILE A 6 11.28 -0.33 -12.03
CA ILE A 6 10.19 0.62 -12.03
C ILE A 6 10.80 2.03 -11.91
N PRO A 7 10.79 2.86 -12.97
CA PRO A 7 11.29 4.22 -12.91
C PRO A 7 10.50 5.07 -11.88
N PRO A 8 11.14 5.99 -11.13
CA PRO A 8 10.44 6.87 -10.19
C PRO A 8 9.41 7.79 -10.86
N ASP A 9 9.66 8.17 -12.11
CA ASP A 9 8.80 9.01 -12.96
C ASP A 9 7.70 8.21 -13.69
N TRP A 10 7.60 6.90 -13.43
CA TRP A 10 6.61 6.06 -14.09
C TRP A 10 5.18 6.26 -13.59
N TRP A 11 5.00 6.90 -12.43
CA TRP A 11 3.68 7.37 -12.00
C TRP A 11 3.50 8.84 -12.36
N PRO A 12 2.57 9.18 -13.27
CA PRO A 12 2.09 10.55 -13.42
C PRO A 12 1.57 11.07 -12.07
N SER A 13 1.72 12.37 -11.81
CA SER A 13 1.24 13.01 -10.57
C SER A 13 -0.24 12.69 -10.26
N GLU A 14 -1.08 12.65 -11.29
CA GLU A 14 -2.51 12.30 -11.16
C GLU A 14 -2.73 10.87 -10.65
N SER A 15 -1.85 9.92 -11.03
CA SER A 15 -1.91 8.55 -10.54
C SER A 15 -1.45 8.46 -9.08
N GLN A 16 -0.42 9.23 -8.71
CA GLN A 16 0.05 9.32 -7.33
C GLN A 16 -1.06 9.83 -6.40
N ASP A 17 -1.79 10.88 -6.81
CA ASP A 17 -2.91 11.41 -6.03
C ASP A 17 -4.01 10.38 -5.79
N LEU A 18 -4.33 9.55 -6.79
CA LEU A 18 -5.35 8.50 -6.66
C LEU A 18 -4.88 7.36 -5.75
N LEU A 19 -3.61 6.94 -5.88
CA LEU A 19 -3.01 5.91 -5.04
C LEU A 19 -2.97 6.37 -3.57
N PHE A 20 -2.52 7.60 -3.32
CA PHE A 20 -2.38 8.16 -1.98
C PHE A 20 -3.74 8.49 -1.37
N GLY A 21 -4.64 9.09 -2.13
CA GLY A 21 -6.01 9.35 -1.68
C GLY A 21 -6.70 8.06 -1.23
N CYS A 22 -6.46 6.94 -1.93
CA CYS A 22 -6.99 5.64 -1.53
C CYS A 22 -6.51 5.22 -0.14
N ALA A 23 -5.20 5.33 0.12
CA ALA A 23 -4.59 4.98 1.40
C ALA A 23 -5.10 5.88 2.55
N LEU A 24 -5.23 7.19 2.28
CA LEU A 24 -5.60 8.19 3.28
C LEU A 24 -7.08 8.11 3.72
N ARG A 25 -7.94 7.39 2.99
CA ARG A 25 -9.30 7.05 3.47
C ARG A 25 -9.31 6.27 4.78
N PHE A 26 -8.22 5.56 5.07
CA PHE A 26 -8.03 4.76 6.27
C PHE A 26 -7.29 5.56 7.35
N ASP A 27 -7.85 5.59 8.56
CA ASP A 27 -7.21 6.13 9.75
C ASP A 27 -6.18 5.12 10.30
N GLY A 28 -5.02 5.12 9.64
CA GLY A 28 -3.88 4.32 10.08
C GLY A 28 -3.35 4.72 11.46
N GLY A 29 -3.57 5.98 11.87
CA GLY A 29 -3.19 6.45 13.21
C GLY A 29 -4.05 5.83 14.32
N LYS A 30 -5.32 5.54 14.02
CA LYS A 30 -6.19 4.80 14.95
C LYS A 30 -5.83 3.33 15.05
N LEU A 31 -5.63 2.63 13.92
CA LEU A 31 -5.15 1.24 13.92
C LEU A 31 -3.88 1.10 14.74
N ASP A 32 -3.01 2.07 14.58
CA ASP A 32 -1.79 2.19 15.32
C ASP A 32 -2.01 2.29 16.85
N GLN A 33 -2.80 3.26 17.30
CA GLN A 33 -3.14 3.44 18.72
C GLN A 33 -3.80 2.21 19.35
N GLU A 34 -4.64 1.49 18.60
CA GLU A 34 -5.30 0.28 19.11
C GLU A 34 -4.33 -0.89 19.27
N LEU A 35 -3.33 -0.98 18.39
CA LEU A 35 -2.31 -2.01 18.48
C LEU A 35 -1.21 -1.66 19.49
N ALA A 36 -1.07 -0.38 19.88
CA ALA A 36 -0.19 0.08 20.95
C ALA A 36 -0.38 -0.60 22.31
N GLY A 37 -1.50 -1.29 22.55
CA GLY A 37 -1.72 -2.14 23.73
C GLY A 37 -1.16 -3.57 23.65
N ARG A 38 -0.68 -4.02 22.49
CA ARG A 38 -0.13 -5.38 22.25
C ARG A 38 1.27 -5.34 21.64
N GLU A 39 1.50 -4.46 20.68
CA GLU A 39 2.77 -4.10 20.06
C GLU A 39 2.59 -2.71 19.43
N ARG A 40 3.29 -1.68 19.90
CA ARG A 40 3.20 -0.31 19.32
C ARG A 40 3.49 -0.32 17.83
N LEU A 41 2.44 -0.17 17.01
CA LEU A 41 2.55 0.15 15.58
C LEU A 41 2.98 1.61 15.34
N GLU A 42 3.15 2.40 16.42
CA GLU A 42 3.33 3.87 16.35
C GLU A 42 4.68 4.24 15.78
N THR A 43 5.54 3.22 15.76
CA THR A 43 6.87 3.28 15.24
C THR A 43 6.88 2.56 13.91
N TYR A 44 7.62 3.14 12.98
CA TYR A 44 7.90 2.58 11.67
C TYR A 44 8.25 1.08 11.73
N GLU A 45 9.00 0.67 12.74
CA GLU A 45 9.51 -0.69 12.95
C GLU A 45 8.40 -1.73 13.13
N ALA A 46 7.26 -1.37 13.70
CA ALA A 46 6.20 -2.32 13.98
C ALA A 46 5.27 -2.52 12.79
N LEU A 47 4.96 -1.45 12.05
CA LEU A 47 4.32 -1.58 10.73
C LEU A 47 5.25 -2.31 9.74
N LYS A 48 6.56 -2.04 9.80
CA LYS A 48 7.58 -2.79 9.04
C LYS A 48 7.60 -4.26 9.42
N ARG A 49 7.41 -4.62 10.69
CA ARG A 49 7.27 -6.03 11.11
C ARG A 49 6.02 -6.70 10.53
N VAL A 50 4.88 -6.02 10.50
CA VAL A 50 3.66 -6.53 9.84
C VAL A 50 3.93 -6.75 8.35
N TYR A 51 4.54 -5.78 7.67
CA TYR A 51 4.96 -5.92 6.28
C TYR A 51 5.91 -7.12 6.11
N ASP A 52 6.94 -7.24 6.94
CA ASP A 52 7.92 -8.33 6.85
C ASP A 52 7.34 -9.71 7.13
N THR A 53 6.35 -9.77 8.00
CA THR A 53 5.69 -11.03 8.41
C THR A 53 4.72 -11.52 7.35
N HIS A 54 3.95 -10.61 6.75
CA HIS A 54 2.79 -10.98 5.94
C HIS A 54 2.96 -10.68 4.45
N PHE A 55 3.88 -9.79 4.06
CA PHE A 55 3.98 -9.27 2.70
C PHE A 55 5.38 -9.41 2.10
N ALA A 56 6.46 -9.35 2.88
CA ALA A 56 7.82 -9.32 2.31
C ALA A 56 8.26 -10.63 1.63
N ARG A 57 7.56 -11.74 1.88
CA ARG A 57 7.94 -13.09 1.42
C ARG A 57 7.00 -13.66 0.36
N THR A 58 6.02 -12.89 -0.08
CA THR A 58 5.03 -13.34 -1.06
C THR A 58 4.32 -12.16 -1.67
N TYR A 59 3.86 -12.29 -2.91
CA TYR A 59 2.90 -11.35 -3.47
C TYR A 59 1.47 -11.60 -3.02
N GLU A 60 1.19 -12.65 -2.23
CA GLU A 60 -0.14 -12.91 -1.69
C GLU A 60 -0.53 -11.87 -0.63
N LEU A 61 -1.74 -11.32 -0.76
CA LEU A 61 -2.28 -10.38 0.22
C LEU A 61 -3.09 -11.14 1.27
N PRO A 62 -2.94 -10.84 2.57
CA PRO A 62 -3.80 -11.36 3.63
C PRO A 62 -5.29 -11.14 3.34
N GLU A 63 -6.15 -12.00 3.89
CA GLU A 63 -7.61 -11.82 3.78
C GLU A 63 -8.13 -10.64 4.60
N ASP A 64 -7.42 -10.23 5.66
CA ASP A 64 -7.81 -9.13 6.54
C ASP A 64 -7.58 -7.76 5.87
N ASP A 65 -8.66 -7.14 5.41
CA ASP A 65 -8.62 -5.82 4.77
C ASP A 65 -8.15 -4.70 5.71
N ARG A 66 -8.32 -4.83 7.03
CA ARG A 66 -7.77 -3.85 7.97
C ARG A 66 -6.25 -3.91 7.99
N LEU A 67 -5.66 -5.11 7.93
CA LEU A 67 -4.21 -5.26 7.79
C LEU A 67 -3.73 -4.73 6.44
N ASN A 68 -4.46 -5.03 5.35
CA ASN A 68 -4.13 -4.54 4.02
C ASN A 68 -4.16 -3.00 3.95
N PHE A 69 -5.20 -2.36 4.48
CA PHE A 69 -5.29 -0.90 4.57
C PHE A 69 -4.16 -0.32 5.43
N GLY A 70 -3.87 -0.96 6.58
CA GLY A 70 -2.77 -0.55 7.44
C GLY A 70 -1.41 -0.58 6.73
N VAL A 71 -1.13 -1.63 5.96
CA VAL A 71 0.11 -1.72 5.18
C VAL A 71 0.12 -0.78 3.99
N LEU A 72 -1.01 -0.56 3.31
CA LEU A 72 -1.11 0.43 2.24
C LEU A 72 -0.81 1.85 2.77
N PHE A 73 -1.41 2.22 3.90
CA PHE A 73 -1.15 3.47 4.60
C PHE A 73 0.31 3.57 5.05
N PHE A 74 0.89 2.48 5.57
CA PHE A 74 2.30 2.42 5.93
C PHE A 74 3.21 2.66 4.74
N LEU A 75 3.04 1.94 3.62
CA LEU A 75 3.88 2.06 2.43
C LEU A 75 3.76 3.45 1.77
N GLN A 76 2.59 4.08 1.88
CA GLN A 76 2.40 5.48 1.48
C GLN A 76 3.27 6.42 2.34
N ARG A 77 3.36 6.15 3.66
CA ARG A 77 4.08 7.00 4.62
C ARG A 77 5.56 6.69 4.78
N SER A 78 5.97 5.43 4.60
CA SER A 78 7.29 4.90 4.96
C SER A 78 8.42 5.69 4.35
N HIS A 79 8.17 6.36 3.21
CA HIS A 79 9.15 7.25 2.60
C HIS A 79 8.49 8.44 1.91
N LYS A 80 7.58 9.12 2.62
CA LYS A 80 6.92 10.37 2.21
C LYS A 80 6.60 10.41 0.71
N TRP A 81 5.80 9.47 0.19
CA TRP A 81 5.19 9.47 -1.17
C TRP A 81 5.78 8.47 -2.18
N CYS A 82 6.16 7.28 -1.72
CA CYS A 82 6.59 6.12 -2.53
C CYS A 82 7.94 6.21 -3.26
N ASP A 83 8.65 7.34 -3.18
CA ASP A 83 9.90 7.54 -3.91
C ASP A 83 11.02 6.55 -3.54
N MET A 84 10.98 6.02 -2.31
CA MET A 84 12.00 5.09 -1.81
C MET A 84 11.50 3.65 -1.68
N LEU A 85 10.29 3.33 -2.17
CA LEU A 85 9.87 1.93 -2.21
C LEU A 85 10.80 1.17 -3.16
N ASP A 86 11.31 0.03 -2.72
CA ASP A 86 12.02 -0.88 -3.63
C ASP A 86 11.06 -1.54 -4.64
N ASP A 87 11.63 -2.22 -5.63
CA ASP A 87 10.82 -2.85 -6.70
C ASP A 87 9.75 -3.81 -6.14
N HIS A 88 10.04 -4.56 -5.07
CA HIS A 88 9.09 -5.50 -4.45
C HIS A 88 7.99 -4.77 -3.66
N GLU A 89 8.38 -3.79 -2.83
CA GLU A 89 7.46 -2.93 -2.10
C GLU A 89 6.50 -2.18 -3.02
N ARG A 90 6.99 -1.74 -4.19
CA ARG A 90 6.14 -1.10 -5.23
C ARG A 90 5.10 -2.07 -5.79
N VAL A 91 5.47 -3.32 -6.04
CA VAL A 91 4.49 -4.34 -6.46
C VAL A 91 3.44 -4.56 -5.38
N ILE A 92 3.84 -4.74 -4.12
CA ILE A 92 2.89 -4.90 -3.01
C ILE A 92 1.98 -3.69 -2.87
N PHE A 93 2.52 -2.48 -2.94
CA PHE A 93 1.75 -1.24 -2.87
C PHE A 93 0.68 -1.18 -3.97
N LEU A 94 1.03 -1.52 -5.20
CA LEU A 94 0.08 -1.59 -6.31
C LEU A 94 -0.98 -2.67 -6.11
N LYS A 95 -0.59 -3.87 -5.64
CA LYS A 95 -1.55 -4.94 -5.32
C LYS A 95 -2.55 -4.51 -4.26
N LEU A 96 -2.07 -3.85 -3.21
CA LEU A 96 -2.91 -3.31 -2.14
C LEU A 96 -3.89 -2.27 -2.70
N PHE A 97 -3.44 -1.34 -3.54
CA PHE A 97 -4.34 -0.42 -4.23
C PHE A 97 -5.38 -1.15 -5.09
N LEU A 98 -4.96 -2.11 -5.92
CA LEU A 98 -5.88 -2.88 -6.77
C LEU A 98 -6.96 -3.60 -5.95
N ARG A 99 -6.61 -4.11 -4.78
CA ARG A 99 -7.55 -4.72 -3.84
C ARG A 99 -8.48 -3.70 -3.19
N LEU A 100 -7.95 -2.55 -2.77
CA LEU A 100 -8.62 -1.66 -1.82
C LEU A 100 -9.32 -0.45 -2.44
N HIS A 101 -9.01 -0.06 -3.67
CA HIS A 101 -9.55 1.16 -4.31
C HIS A 101 -11.08 1.22 -4.35
N ASP A 102 -11.73 0.07 -4.48
CA ASP A 102 -13.19 -0.07 -4.50
C ASP A 102 -13.75 -0.72 -3.23
N ALA A 103 -12.88 -1.11 -2.30
CA ALA A 103 -13.27 -1.67 -1.02
C ALA A 103 -13.73 -0.58 -0.06
N ASP A 104 -14.73 -0.92 0.74
CA ASP A 104 -15.14 -0.10 1.87
C ASP A 104 -14.05 -0.12 2.94
N VAL A 105 -13.82 1.05 3.56
CA VAL A 105 -12.90 1.12 4.69
C VAL A 105 -13.57 0.45 5.90
N PRO A 106 -12.85 -0.40 6.67
CA PRO A 106 -13.40 -1.04 7.85
C PRO A 106 -14.01 -0.03 8.83
N ALA A 107 -15.19 -0.37 9.36
CA ALA A 107 -15.96 0.51 10.23
C ALA A 107 -15.16 0.96 11.45
N GLY A 108 -15.18 2.27 11.70
CA GLY A 108 -14.42 2.92 12.76
C GLY A 108 -13.01 3.34 12.36
N TYR A 109 -12.48 2.96 11.19
CA TYR A 109 -11.20 3.42 10.68
C TYR A 109 -11.34 4.41 9.52
N GLU A 110 -12.52 4.99 9.31
CA GLU A 110 -12.73 5.95 8.24
C GLU A 110 -12.15 7.32 8.58
N PHE A 111 -11.30 7.85 7.72
CA PHE A 111 -10.89 9.25 7.78
C PHE A 111 -11.85 10.10 6.95
N ALA A 112 -12.88 10.67 7.61
CA ALA A 112 -14.03 11.30 6.94
C ALA A 112 -13.67 12.45 5.98
N GLU A 113 -12.57 13.17 6.20
CA GLU A 113 -12.09 14.17 5.26
C GLU A 113 -11.62 13.55 3.94
N TYR A 114 -10.76 12.53 4.00
CA TYR A 114 -10.23 11.87 2.81
C TYR A 114 -11.27 11.01 2.10
N GLN A 115 -12.21 10.42 2.82
CA GLN A 115 -13.38 9.76 2.21
C GLN A 115 -14.14 10.73 1.29
N ARG A 116 -14.43 11.95 1.77
CA ARG A 116 -15.12 12.98 0.98
C ARG A 116 -14.31 13.46 -0.23
N GLN A 117 -13.00 13.50 -0.13
CA GLN A 117 -12.12 13.88 -1.25
C GLN A 117 -11.97 12.75 -2.28
N TYR A 118 -11.93 11.50 -1.83
CA TYR A 118 -11.70 10.34 -2.69
C TYR A 118 -12.96 9.88 -3.43
N GLU A 119 -14.13 9.90 -2.77
CA GLU A 119 -15.36 9.35 -3.35
C GLU A 119 -15.70 9.94 -4.74
N PRO A 120 -15.59 11.27 -4.99
CA PRO A 120 -15.79 11.84 -6.32
C PRO A 120 -14.84 11.27 -7.39
N ARG A 121 -13.64 10.84 -6.98
CA ARG A 121 -12.56 10.33 -7.85
C ARG A 121 -12.53 8.81 -7.95
N ARG A 122 -13.48 8.09 -7.32
CA ARG A 122 -13.52 6.62 -7.31
C ARG A 122 -13.58 6.02 -8.73
N ARG A 123 -14.24 6.69 -9.67
CA ARG A 123 -14.23 6.28 -11.10
C ARG A 123 -12.86 6.39 -11.75
N GLU A 124 -12.12 7.46 -11.48
CA GLU A 124 -10.74 7.62 -11.97
C GLU A 124 -9.84 6.54 -11.37
N ALA A 125 -9.97 6.28 -10.07
CA ALA A 125 -9.23 5.21 -9.41
C ALA A 125 -9.51 3.83 -10.01
N ARG A 126 -10.76 3.54 -10.38
CA ARG A 126 -11.12 2.30 -11.10
C ARG A 126 -10.46 2.23 -12.48
N ALA A 127 -10.47 3.31 -13.25
CA ALA A 127 -9.82 3.35 -14.56
C ALA A 127 -8.30 3.14 -14.44
N LEU A 128 -7.68 3.75 -13.43
CA LEU A 128 -6.29 3.52 -13.08
C LEU A 128 -6.06 2.04 -12.71
N ALA A 129 -6.92 1.45 -11.89
CA ALA A 129 -6.82 0.04 -11.50
C ALA A 129 -6.83 -0.90 -12.71
N GLU A 130 -7.73 -0.69 -13.68
CA GLU A 130 -7.76 -1.48 -14.92
C GLU A 130 -6.48 -1.35 -15.75
N THR A 131 -5.83 -0.18 -15.73
CA THR A 131 -4.53 0.04 -16.38
C THR A 131 -3.40 -0.66 -15.64
N LEU A 132 -3.46 -0.71 -14.31
CA LEU A 132 -2.43 -1.29 -13.46
C LEU A 132 -2.48 -2.81 -13.36
N ARG A 133 -3.66 -3.44 -13.50
CA ARG A 133 -3.81 -4.91 -13.43
C ARG A 133 -2.83 -5.69 -14.32
N PRO A 134 -2.74 -5.46 -15.65
CA PRO A 134 -1.82 -6.21 -16.49
C PRO A 134 -0.36 -5.91 -16.14
N LEU A 135 -0.09 -4.70 -15.65
CA LEU A 135 1.24 -4.31 -15.26
C LEU A 135 1.70 -5.05 -14.01
N VAL A 136 0.87 -5.08 -12.96
CA VAL A 136 1.16 -5.79 -11.72
C VAL A 136 1.37 -7.28 -11.99
N ALA A 137 0.50 -7.90 -12.80
CA ALA A 137 0.66 -9.30 -13.19
C ALA A 137 2.00 -9.57 -13.89
N ARG A 138 2.47 -8.65 -14.74
CA ARG A 138 3.79 -8.75 -15.38
C ARG A 138 4.92 -8.61 -14.35
N LEU A 139 4.85 -7.60 -13.48
CA LEU A 139 5.87 -7.31 -12.49
C LEU A 139 6.05 -8.43 -11.46
N GLU A 140 4.98 -9.12 -11.06
CA GLU A 140 5.05 -10.29 -10.18
C GLU A 140 5.91 -11.43 -10.76
N ASN A 141 5.98 -11.54 -12.08
CA ASN A 141 6.80 -12.54 -12.76
C ASN A 141 8.24 -12.05 -13.01
N GLU A 142 8.45 -10.73 -13.12
CA GLU A 142 9.75 -10.13 -13.44
C GLU A 142 10.59 -9.79 -12.19
N ILE A 143 9.94 -9.43 -11.09
CA ILE A 143 10.58 -9.01 -9.84
C ILE A 143 10.59 -10.19 -8.87
N PRO A 144 11.77 -10.73 -8.51
CA PRO A 144 11.85 -11.84 -7.58
C PRO A 144 11.39 -11.42 -6.19
N ILE A 145 10.77 -12.34 -5.47
CA ILE A 145 10.49 -12.20 -4.04
C ILE A 145 11.85 -12.19 -3.31
N PRO A 146 12.08 -11.26 -2.37
CA PRO A 146 13.30 -11.23 -1.58
C PRO A 146 13.49 -12.52 -0.76
N ASP A 147 14.62 -13.21 -0.97
CA ASP A 147 15.08 -14.25 -0.04
C ASP A 147 15.64 -13.56 1.21
N ARG A 148 15.18 -13.96 2.40
CA ARG A 148 15.81 -13.48 3.65
C ARG A 148 17.09 -14.31 3.88
N GLU A 149 18.24 -13.63 3.98
CA GLU A 149 19.31 -14.15 4.83
C GLU A 149 18.79 -14.11 6.26
N ASP A 150 18.61 -15.27 6.87
CA ASP A 150 18.28 -15.39 8.29
C ASP A 150 19.45 -14.82 9.10
N HIS A 151 19.26 -13.65 9.71
CA HIS A 151 20.15 -13.08 10.71
C HIS A 151 19.51 -13.18 12.10
#